data_AF-A0A428PVX1-F1
#
_entry.id   AF-A0A428PVX1-F1
#
_cell.length_a   1.000
_cell.length_b   1.000
_cell.length_c   1.000
_cell.angle_alpha   90.00
_cell.angle_beta   90.00
_cell.angle_gamma   90.00
#
_symmetry.space_group_name_H-M   'P 1'
#
loop_
_entity.id
_entity.type
_entity.pdbx_description
1 polymer ?
#
loop_
_entity_poly.entity_id
_entity_poly.type
_entity_poly.pdbx_seq_one_letter_code
_entity_poly.pdbx_strand_id
1 'polypeptide(L)'
;MSPPPSRSPPPASTPQLDESQLPKGQCRYILMIPELKGQRCGCMGFDHNKSLPGATCHCGHLSCFHVPSADAPSPIKNKAEIELIKQRVREIEDSLDRNDHDRLSGLIARISELEETVEKNKEEASAELKGSYRNASAAWQLVSQLEQTVKKLQETVQSHDEQMTKTGIQVDELVNRQLELLDSDEMMEERIEKLESAEPLLSPPQDIDSADTPFEPLHLSPTTTTNTQQQTMNPPTT
;
A
#
# COMPACT_ATOMS: atom_id res chain seq x y z
N MET A 1 -0.51 9.92 52.42
CA MET A 1 -1.78 10.67 52.39
C MET A 1 -2.89 9.66 52.55
N SER A 2 -3.60 9.69 53.69
CA SER A 2 -4.67 8.74 54.01
C SER A 2 -6.00 9.20 53.41
N PRO A 3 -6.90 8.31 52.96
CA PRO A 3 -8.21 8.71 52.45
C PRO A 3 -9.12 9.17 53.61
N PRO A 4 -10.05 10.12 53.37
CA PRO A 4 -10.92 10.64 54.42
C PRO A 4 -12.02 9.63 54.81
N PRO A 5 -12.53 9.70 56.05
CA PRO A 5 -13.53 8.76 56.55
C PRO A 5 -14.89 8.94 55.87
N SER A 6 -15.51 7.81 55.54
CA SER A 6 -16.87 7.70 54.99
C SER A 6 -17.88 8.28 55.98
N ARG A 7 -18.61 9.33 55.57
CA ARG A 7 -19.73 9.89 56.33
C ARG A 7 -20.99 9.12 55.96
N SER A 8 -21.52 8.35 56.91
CA SER A 8 -22.87 7.80 56.81
C SER A 8 -23.89 8.94 56.64
N PRO A 9 -24.92 8.79 55.80
CA PRO A 9 -25.95 9.81 55.68
C PRO A 9 -26.73 9.94 57.00
N PRO A 10 -27.21 11.14 57.34
CA PRO A 10 -28.07 11.32 58.50
C PRO A 10 -29.35 10.48 58.34
N PRO A 11 -29.96 10.00 59.44
CA PRO A 11 -31.24 9.32 59.37
C PRO A 11 -32.24 10.25 58.69
N ALA A 12 -32.94 9.75 57.67
CA ALA A 12 -33.99 10.48 56.98
C ALA A 12 -35.00 10.96 58.02
N SER A 13 -35.04 12.27 58.27
CA SER A 13 -36.14 12.88 59.00
C SER A 13 -37.40 12.56 58.20
N THR A 14 -38.27 11.71 58.75
CA THR A 14 -39.61 11.54 58.21
C THR A 14 -40.25 12.92 58.22
N PRO A 15 -40.60 13.50 57.06
CA PRO A 15 -41.36 14.73 57.09
C PRO A 15 -42.65 14.42 57.84
N GLN A 16 -42.91 15.11 58.95
CA GLN A 16 -44.27 15.27 59.41
C GLN A 16 -44.97 16.07 58.31
N LEU A 17 -45.49 15.34 57.33
CA LEU A 17 -46.34 15.88 56.29
C LEU A 17 -47.60 16.38 56.99
N ASP A 18 -47.73 17.69 57.00
CA ASP A 18 -48.84 18.44 57.57
C ASP A 18 -50.15 17.91 56.98
N GLU A 19 -51.08 17.47 57.84
CA GLU A 19 -52.41 16.99 57.45
C GLU A 19 -53.19 18.05 56.65
N SER A 20 -52.79 19.31 56.73
CA SER A 20 -53.32 20.41 55.91
C SER A 20 -53.07 20.24 54.41
N GLN A 21 -52.07 19.44 54.00
CA GLN A 21 -51.72 19.13 52.62
C GLN A 21 -52.43 17.90 52.06
N LEU A 22 -53.24 17.21 52.88
CA LEU A 22 -54.04 16.10 52.41
C LEU A 22 -55.06 16.60 51.38
N PRO A 23 -55.34 15.82 50.32
CA PRO A 23 -56.35 16.20 49.35
C PRO A 23 -57.67 16.44 50.08
N LYS A 24 -58.43 17.44 49.63
CA LYS A 24 -59.78 17.72 50.16
C LYS A 24 -60.79 17.34 49.08
N GLY A 25 -61.99 16.93 49.48
CA GLY A 25 -63.08 16.66 48.55
C GLY A 25 -63.56 15.20 48.53
N GLN A 26 -64.62 14.96 47.76
CA GLN A 26 -65.39 13.71 47.81
C GLN A 26 -64.77 12.60 46.95
N CYS A 27 -64.74 11.38 47.48
CA CYS A 27 -64.33 10.19 46.75
C CYS A 27 -65.33 9.88 45.63
N ARG A 28 -64.89 9.84 44.36
CA ARG A 28 -65.76 9.47 43.23
C ARG A 28 -65.59 8.02 42.79
N TYR A 29 -64.85 7.19 43.53
CA TYR A 29 -64.72 5.77 43.25
C TYR A 29 -66.10 5.09 43.28
N ILE A 30 -66.38 4.31 42.24
CA ILE A 30 -67.64 3.58 42.08
C ILE A 30 -67.50 2.25 42.82
N LEU A 31 -68.37 1.99 43.80
CA LEU A 31 -68.35 0.73 44.52
C LEU A 31 -68.76 -0.40 43.57
N MET A 32 -67.91 -1.43 43.50
CA MET A 32 -68.10 -2.60 42.63
C MET A 32 -68.97 -3.69 43.29
N ILE A 33 -69.65 -3.38 44.40
CA ILE A 33 -70.49 -4.31 45.17
C ILE A 33 -71.81 -4.52 44.42
N PRO A 34 -72.20 -5.78 44.10
CA PRO A 34 -73.40 -6.07 43.30
C PRO A 34 -74.72 -5.51 43.87
N GLU A 35 -74.88 -5.45 45.20
CA GLU A 35 -76.08 -4.91 45.86
C GLU A 35 -76.15 -3.36 45.85
N LEU A 36 -75.06 -2.68 45.53
CA LEU A 36 -74.91 -1.21 45.62
C LEU A 36 -74.52 -0.59 44.26
N LYS A 37 -74.96 -1.20 43.15
CA LYS A 37 -74.65 -0.74 41.79
C LYS A 37 -74.91 0.77 41.63
N GLY A 38 -73.84 1.49 41.26
CA GLY A 38 -73.87 2.92 40.97
C GLY A 38 -73.66 3.84 42.17
N GLN A 39 -73.54 3.31 43.39
CA GLN A 39 -73.22 4.11 44.56
C GLN A 39 -71.72 4.46 44.59
N ARG A 40 -71.42 5.71 44.92
CA ARG A 40 -70.05 6.22 45.11
C ARG A 40 -69.64 6.07 46.56
N CYS A 41 -68.33 5.96 46.81
CA CYS A 41 -67.82 5.98 48.19
C CYS A 41 -68.20 7.30 48.89
N GLY A 42 -68.85 7.22 50.06
CA GLY A 42 -69.24 8.39 50.88
C GLY A 42 -68.08 9.01 51.68
N CYS A 43 -66.86 8.84 51.19
CA CYS A 43 -65.64 8.96 51.98
C CYS A 43 -65.11 10.39 51.84
N MET A 44 -65.04 11.14 52.95
CA MET A 44 -64.74 12.58 52.98
C MET A 44 -63.35 12.95 53.53
N GLY A 45 -62.52 11.97 53.87
CA GLY A 45 -61.20 12.20 54.47
C GLY A 45 -60.13 11.23 53.98
N PHE A 46 -58.87 11.60 54.27
CA PHE A 46 -57.68 10.93 53.81
C PHE A 46 -56.72 10.69 54.96
N ASP A 47 -55.97 9.60 54.85
CA ASP A 47 -54.78 9.34 55.64
C ASP A 47 -53.57 9.29 54.70
N HIS A 48 -52.44 9.83 55.16
CA HIS A 48 -51.17 9.65 54.47
C HIS A 48 -50.67 8.23 54.77
N ASN A 49 -50.59 7.38 53.76
CA ASN A 49 -50.12 6.01 53.98
C ASN A 49 -48.60 6.03 54.16
N LYS A 50 -48.10 5.68 55.35
CA LYS A 50 -46.66 5.65 55.66
C LYS A 50 -45.90 4.53 54.94
N SER A 51 -46.62 3.59 54.31
CA SER A 51 -46.06 2.40 53.67
C SER A 51 -46.06 2.46 52.12
N LEU A 52 -46.83 3.35 51.50
CA LEU A 52 -46.91 3.52 50.05
C LEU A 52 -46.89 5.01 49.70
N PRO A 53 -46.08 5.47 48.74
CA PRO A 53 -46.04 6.88 48.36
C PRO A 53 -47.40 7.33 47.82
N GLY A 54 -48.09 8.18 48.59
CA GLY A 54 -49.37 8.77 48.22
C GLY A 54 -50.37 8.89 49.38
N ALA A 55 -51.41 9.71 49.18
CA ALA A 55 -52.55 9.79 50.08
C ALA A 55 -53.65 8.80 49.65
N THR A 56 -54.21 8.08 50.62
CA THR A 56 -55.35 7.17 50.43
C THR A 56 -56.55 7.67 51.23
N CYS A 57 -57.77 7.49 50.74
CA CYS A 57 -58.96 7.80 51.53
C CYS A 57 -59.09 6.87 52.74
N HIS A 58 -59.92 7.22 53.73
CA HIS A 58 -60.29 6.29 54.83
C HIS A 58 -60.88 4.94 54.34
N CYS A 59 -61.30 4.89 53.08
CA CYS A 59 -61.79 3.71 52.39
C CYS A 59 -60.73 2.87 51.67
N GLY A 60 -59.47 3.30 51.64
CA GLY A 60 -58.37 2.59 50.96
C GLY A 60 -58.22 2.84 49.46
N HIS A 61 -59.05 3.67 48.82
CA HIS A 61 -58.87 4.09 47.43
C HIS A 61 -57.77 5.16 47.27
N LEU A 62 -57.16 5.16 46.09
CA LEU A 62 -56.14 6.14 45.72
C LEU A 62 -56.72 7.55 45.57
N SER A 63 -55.93 8.56 45.93
CA SER A 63 -56.29 9.98 45.83
C SER A 63 -56.61 10.47 44.42
N CYS A 64 -56.17 9.78 43.37
CA CYS A 64 -56.50 10.11 41.98
C CYS A 64 -58.00 9.99 41.65
N PHE A 65 -58.79 9.29 42.48
CA PHE A 65 -60.25 9.18 42.32
C PHE A 65 -61.03 10.27 43.09
N HIS A 66 -60.33 11.16 43.78
CA HIS A 66 -60.95 12.28 44.46
C HIS A 66 -60.93 13.52 43.58
N VAL A 67 -61.99 14.30 43.77
CA VAL A 67 -62.18 15.54 43.06
C VAL A 67 -62.25 16.67 44.10
N PRO A 68 -61.47 17.75 43.96
CA PRO A 68 -61.39 18.83 44.95
C PRO A 68 -62.73 19.50 45.28
N SER A 69 -63.69 19.44 44.36
CA SER A 69 -65.06 19.92 44.53
C SER A 69 -66.03 19.07 43.71
N ALA A 70 -67.27 18.90 44.18
CA ALA A 70 -68.33 18.20 43.46
C ALA A 70 -68.64 18.82 42.07
N ASP A 71 -68.22 20.08 41.86
CA ASP A 71 -68.40 20.85 40.62
C ASP A 71 -67.25 20.73 39.62
N ALA A 72 -66.24 19.88 39.86
CA ALA A 72 -65.14 19.82 38.90
C ALA A 72 -65.63 19.36 37.52
N PRO A 73 -65.15 20.02 36.46
CA PRO A 73 -65.64 19.78 35.12
C PRO A 73 -65.45 18.31 34.72
N SER A 74 -66.54 17.67 34.28
CA SER A 74 -66.47 16.32 33.74
C SER A 74 -65.60 16.31 32.47
N PRO A 75 -65.03 15.16 32.06
CA PRO A 75 -64.25 15.05 30.82
C PRO A 75 -64.99 15.54 29.55
N ILE A 76 -66.31 15.73 29.63
CA ILE A 76 -67.14 16.32 28.57
C ILE A 76 -66.84 17.83 28.41
N LYS A 77 -66.52 18.55 29.48
CA LYS A 77 -66.18 19.99 29.46
C LYS A 77 -64.78 20.26 28.89
N ASN A 78 -63.86 19.30 28.97
CA ASN A 78 -62.49 19.43 28.43
C ASN A 78 -62.30 18.73 27.08
N LYS A 79 -63.39 18.35 26.39
CA LYS A 79 -63.32 17.70 25.08
C LYS A 79 -62.52 18.50 24.06
N ALA A 80 -62.64 19.83 24.07
CA ALA A 80 -61.89 20.71 23.19
C ALA A 80 -60.38 20.68 23.48
N GLU A 81 -59.99 20.64 24.75
CA GLU A 81 -58.59 20.55 25.19
C GLU A 81 -57.99 19.18 24.84
N ILE A 82 -58.76 18.09 24.99
CA ILE A 82 -58.35 16.75 24.60
C ILE A 82 -58.15 16.65 23.08
N GLU A 83 -59.06 17.21 22.28
CA GLU A 83 -58.90 17.22 20.81
C GLU A 83 -57.71 18.08 20.38
N LEU A 84 -57.46 19.21 21.05
CA LEU A 84 -56.26 20.02 20.82
C LEU A 84 -54.97 19.25 21.11
N ILE A 85 -54.92 18.50 22.23
CA ILE A 85 -53.76 17.68 22.58
C ILE A 85 -53.56 16.55 21.56
N LYS A 86 -54.62 15.85 21.14
CA LYS A 86 -54.52 14.83 20.10
C LYS A 86 -54.02 15.39 18.77
N GLN A 87 -54.49 16.57 18.40
CA GLN A 87 -53.99 17.26 17.21
C GLN A 87 -52.50 17.56 17.34
N ARG A 88 -52.08 18.11 18.49
CA ARG A 88 -50.67 18.42 18.78
C ARG A 88 -49.78 17.17 18.74
N VAL A 89 -50.25 16.04 19.28
CA VAL A 89 -49.53 14.76 19.26
C VAL A 89 -49.34 14.28 17.83
N ARG A 90 -50.40 14.29 17.00
CA ARG A 90 -50.31 13.92 15.59
C ARG A 90 -49.33 14.80 14.82
N GLU A 91 -49.38 16.11 15.04
CA GLU A 91 -48.43 17.05 14.41
C GLU A 91 -46.98 16.75 14.81
N ILE A 92 -46.74 16.38 16.07
CA ILE A 92 -45.42 16.01 16.57
C ILE A 92 -44.96 14.68 15.97
N GLU A 93 -45.82 13.66 15.94
CA GLU A 93 -45.56 12.34 15.34
C GLU A 93 -45.21 12.47 13.85
N ASP A 94 -46.03 13.20 13.08
CA ASP A 94 -45.79 13.45 11.66
C ASP A 94 -44.47 14.21 11.43
N SER A 95 -44.13 15.16 12.32
CA SER A 95 -42.87 15.91 12.23
C SER A 95 -41.64 15.05 12.56
N LEU A 96 -41.78 14.09 13.49
CA LEU A 96 -40.73 13.15 13.85
C LEU A 96 -40.50 12.16 12.72
N ASP A 97 -41.57 11.56 12.19
CA ASP A 97 -41.48 10.62 11.05
C ASP A 97 -40.82 11.28 9.85
N ARG A 98 -41.21 12.52 9.51
CA ARG A 98 -40.56 13.27 8.42
C ARG A 98 -39.08 13.52 8.68
N ASN A 99 -38.72 14.00 9.86
CA ASN A 99 -37.32 14.26 10.19
C ASN A 99 -36.48 12.97 10.19
N ASP A 100 -37.00 11.87 10.72
CA ASP A 100 -36.28 10.60 10.72
C ASP A 100 -36.13 10.04 9.31
N HIS A 101 -37.16 10.17 8.46
CA HIS A 101 -37.09 9.74 7.07
C HIS A 101 -36.10 10.58 6.25
N ASP A 102 -36.08 11.90 6.45
CA ASP A 102 -35.14 12.82 5.79
C ASP A 102 -33.70 12.57 6.24
N ARG A 103 -33.49 12.37 7.55
CA ARG A 103 -32.18 12.02 8.11
C ARG A 103 -31.69 10.67 7.60
N LEU A 104 -32.55 9.66 7.58
CA LEU A 104 -32.22 8.34 7.06
C LEU A 104 -31.91 8.39 5.56
N SER A 105 -32.70 9.15 4.78
CA SER A 105 -32.47 9.34 3.35
C SER A 105 -31.12 10.02 3.07
N GLY A 106 -30.78 11.06 3.84
CA GLY A 106 -29.47 11.71 3.75
C GLY A 106 -28.30 10.79 4.12
N LEU A 107 -28.47 9.93 5.12
CA LEU A 107 -27.46 8.92 5.47
C LEU A 107 -27.28 7.87 4.36
N ILE A 108 -28.37 7.37 3.78
CA ILE A 108 -28.32 6.42 2.67
C ILE A 108 -27.59 7.03 1.47
N ALA A 109 -27.94 8.27 1.08
CA ALA A 109 -27.28 8.95 -0.03
C ALA A 109 -25.76 9.09 0.19
N ARG A 110 -25.36 9.47 1.41
CA ARG A 110 -23.94 9.58 1.78
C ARG A 110 -23.24 8.21 1.79
N ILE A 111 -23.90 7.16 2.25
CA ILE A 111 -23.35 5.80 2.22
C ILE A 111 -23.15 5.36 0.77
N SER A 112 -24.13 5.58 -0.10
CA SER A 112 -24.01 5.24 -1.52
C SER A 112 -22.87 6.01 -2.21
N GLU A 113 -22.70 7.30 -1.94
CA GLU A 113 -21.57 8.09 -2.45
C GLU A 113 -20.22 7.56 -1.94
N LEU A 114 -20.14 7.17 -0.67
CA LEU A 114 -18.95 6.56 -0.10
C LEU A 114 -18.64 5.19 -0.72
N GLU A 115 -19.65 4.35 -0.93
CA GLU A 115 -19.50 3.05 -1.59
C GLU A 115 -18.97 3.20 -3.02
N GLU A 116 -19.53 4.13 -3.79
CA GLU A 116 -19.04 4.44 -5.14
C GLU A 116 -17.59 4.93 -5.11
N THR A 117 -17.26 5.84 -4.18
CA THR A 117 -15.89 6.35 -4.02
C THR A 117 -14.92 5.25 -3.63
N VAL A 118 -15.31 4.33 -2.74
CA VAL A 118 -14.47 3.20 -2.33
C VAL A 118 -14.24 2.24 -3.50
N GLU A 119 -15.28 1.91 -4.27
CA GLU A 119 -15.12 1.01 -5.42
C GLU A 119 -14.23 1.65 -6.48
N LYS A 120 -14.42 2.94 -6.77
CA LYS A 120 -13.55 3.71 -7.67
C LYS A 120 -12.09 3.72 -7.19
N ASN A 121 -11.84 4.04 -5.92
CA ASN A 121 -10.49 4.04 -5.35
C ASN A 121 -9.84 2.64 -5.42
N LYS A 122 -10.62 1.58 -5.23
CA LYS A 122 -10.15 0.20 -5.35
C LYS A 122 -9.79 -0.16 -6.79
N GLU A 123 -10.59 0.27 -7.76
CA GLU A 123 -10.29 0.09 -9.18
C GLU A 123 -9.02 0.86 -9.59
N GLU A 124 -8.89 2.12 -9.17
CA GLU A 124 -7.71 2.96 -9.42
C GLU A 124 -6.45 2.33 -8.80
N ALA A 125 -6.51 1.92 -7.53
CA ALA A 125 -5.38 1.24 -6.87
C ALA A 125 -5.01 -0.08 -7.55
N SER A 126 -5.99 -0.85 -8.04
CA SER A 126 -5.73 -2.07 -8.81
C SER A 126 -5.05 -1.76 -10.15
N ALA A 127 -5.47 -0.70 -10.83
CA ALA A 127 -4.88 -0.26 -12.08
C ALA A 127 -3.43 0.21 -11.87
N GLU A 128 -3.17 1.02 -10.84
CA GLU A 128 -1.84 1.47 -10.47
C GLU A 128 -0.92 0.30 -10.11
N LEU A 129 -1.39 -0.65 -9.31
CA LEU A 129 -0.62 -1.84 -8.94
C LEU A 129 -0.23 -2.67 -10.17
N LYS A 130 -1.18 -2.89 -11.10
CA LYS A 130 -0.91 -3.57 -12.36
C LYS A 130 0.08 -2.80 -13.22
N GLY A 131 -0.02 -1.47 -13.26
CA GLY A 131 0.92 -0.59 -13.97
C GLY A 131 2.33 -0.70 -13.40
N SER A 132 2.46 -0.63 -12.07
CA SER A 132 3.73 -0.77 -11.35
C SER A 132 4.37 -2.13 -11.60
N TYR A 133 3.59 -3.22 -11.52
CA TYR A 133 4.10 -4.57 -11.80
C TYR A 133 4.63 -4.72 -13.24
N ARG A 134 3.89 -4.19 -14.23
CA ARG A 134 4.34 -4.19 -15.63
C ARG A 134 5.64 -3.40 -15.83
N ASN A 135 5.73 -2.23 -15.21
CA ASN A 135 6.94 -1.41 -15.27
C ASN A 135 8.13 -2.12 -14.62
N ALA A 136 7.95 -2.70 -13.42
CA ALA A 136 8.98 -3.46 -12.74
C ALA A 136 9.44 -4.66 -13.58
N SER A 137 8.49 -5.38 -14.22
CA SER A 137 8.81 -6.49 -15.12
C SER A 137 9.64 -6.03 -16.33
N ALA A 138 9.27 -4.91 -16.96
CA ALA A 138 10.05 -4.34 -18.07
C ALA A 138 11.45 -3.90 -17.62
N ALA A 139 11.56 -3.28 -16.44
CA ALA A 139 12.86 -2.91 -15.86
C ALA A 139 13.74 -4.14 -15.63
N TRP A 140 13.19 -5.24 -15.13
CA TRP A 140 13.92 -6.49 -14.97
C TRP A 140 14.42 -7.06 -16.30
N GLN A 141 13.60 -7.01 -17.36
CA GLN A 141 14.05 -7.43 -18.70
C GLN A 141 15.23 -6.59 -19.20
N LEU A 142 15.20 -5.28 -18.96
CA LEU A 142 16.32 -4.38 -19.30
C LEU A 142 17.58 -4.72 -18.51
N VAL A 143 17.45 -4.98 -17.21
CA VAL A 143 18.58 -5.42 -16.37
C VAL A 143 19.17 -6.72 -16.91
N SER A 144 18.35 -7.72 -17.22
CA SER A 144 18.85 -8.98 -17.80
C SER A 144 19.54 -8.78 -19.15
N GLN A 145 19.05 -7.88 -20.00
CA GLN A 145 19.71 -7.54 -21.27
C GLN A 145 21.06 -6.84 -21.04
N LEU A 146 21.14 -5.95 -20.06
CA LEU A 146 22.38 -5.29 -19.67
C LEU A 146 23.39 -6.30 -19.13
N GLU A 147 22.97 -7.23 -18.27
CA GLU A 147 23.83 -8.31 -17.76
C GLU A 147 24.43 -9.15 -18.89
N GLN A 148 23.61 -9.52 -19.90
CA GLN A 148 24.09 -10.23 -21.09
C GLN A 148 25.09 -9.40 -21.90
N THR A 149 24.83 -8.10 -22.04
CA THR A 149 25.71 -7.19 -22.78
C THR A 149 27.06 -7.03 -22.07
N VAL A 150 27.05 -6.88 -20.75
CA VAL A 150 28.25 -6.81 -19.92
C VAL A 150 29.06 -8.10 -20.03
N LYS A 151 28.40 -9.26 -19.97
CA LYS A 151 29.06 -10.56 -20.14
C LYS A 151 29.77 -10.66 -21.49
N LYS A 152 29.08 -10.31 -22.59
CA LYS A 152 29.67 -10.33 -23.94
C LYS A 152 30.86 -9.37 -24.05
N LEU A 153 30.76 -8.19 -23.46
CA LEU A 153 31.86 -7.23 -23.44
C LEU A 153 33.07 -7.79 -22.67
N GLN A 154 32.83 -8.42 -21.52
CA GLN A 154 33.88 -9.06 -20.73
C GLN A 154 34.60 -10.17 -21.50
N GLU A 155 33.85 -11.03 -22.20
CA GLU A 155 34.41 -12.07 -23.08
C GLU A 155 35.26 -11.46 -24.21
N THR A 156 34.80 -10.35 -24.79
CA THR A 156 35.54 -9.64 -25.84
C THR A 156 36.85 -9.07 -25.31
N VAL A 157 36.83 -8.44 -24.13
CA VAL A 157 38.01 -7.89 -23.47
C VAL A 157 39.02 -9.01 -23.16
N GLN A 158 38.57 -10.15 -22.64
CA GLN A 158 39.43 -11.30 -22.38
C GLN A 158 40.10 -11.82 -23.66
N SER A 159 39.35 -11.95 -24.76
CA SER A 159 39.93 -12.36 -26.05
C SER A 159 40.97 -11.37 -26.55
N HIS A 160 40.74 -10.07 -26.36
CA HIS A 160 41.69 -9.03 -26.75
C HIS A 160 42.97 -9.07 -25.92
N ASP A 161 42.85 -9.35 -24.62
CA ASP A 161 43.98 -9.49 -23.69
C ASP A 161 44.86 -10.71 -24.04
N GLU A 162 44.23 -11.84 -24.38
CA GLU A 162 44.92 -13.03 -24.88
C GLU A 162 45.67 -12.74 -26.20
N GLN A 163 45.05 -12.02 -27.13
CA GLN A 163 45.70 -11.61 -28.37
C GLN A 163 46.88 -10.68 -28.11
N MET A 164 46.72 -9.68 -27.23
CA MET A 164 47.78 -8.75 -26.87
C MET A 164 48.96 -9.48 -26.23
N THR A 165 48.69 -10.43 -25.34
CA THR A 165 49.72 -11.29 -24.72
C THR A 165 50.47 -12.09 -25.77
N LYS A 166 49.76 -12.72 -26.71
CA LYS A 166 50.39 -13.46 -27.81
C LYS A 166 51.27 -12.57 -28.69
N THR A 167 50.78 -11.38 -29.06
CA THR A 167 51.56 -10.42 -29.85
C THR A 167 52.78 -9.92 -29.07
N GLY A 168 52.66 -9.70 -27.76
CA GLY A 168 53.78 -9.36 -26.89
C GLY A 168 54.89 -10.41 -26.94
N ILE A 169 54.53 -11.70 -26.79
CA ILE A 169 55.49 -12.82 -26.91
C ILE A 169 56.18 -12.83 -28.28
N GLN A 170 55.43 -12.60 -29.37
CA GLN A 170 56.00 -12.56 -30.72
C GLN A 170 56.97 -11.39 -30.91
N VAL A 171 56.69 -10.23 -30.32
CA VAL A 171 57.60 -9.08 -30.35
C VAL A 171 58.87 -9.39 -29.56
N ASP A 172 58.75 -9.99 -28.37
CA ASP A 172 59.90 -10.39 -27.56
C ASP A 172 60.79 -11.41 -28.32
N GLU A 173 60.18 -12.38 -29.00
CA GLU A 173 60.90 -13.35 -29.85
C GLU A 173 61.64 -12.67 -31.01
N LEU A 174 61.00 -11.70 -31.69
CA LEU A 174 61.64 -10.92 -32.75
C LEU A 174 62.81 -10.07 -32.23
N VAL A 175 62.66 -9.45 -31.06
CA VAL A 175 63.72 -8.68 -30.41
C VAL A 175 64.91 -9.58 -30.07
N ASN A 176 64.66 -10.78 -29.51
CA ASN A 176 65.71 -11.75 -29.25
C ASN A 176 66.43 -12.18 -30.53
N ARG A 177 65.67 -12.46 -31.61
CA ARG A 177 66.25 -12.82 -32.91
C ARG A 177 67.08 -11.69 -33.51
N GLN A 178 66.66 -10.45 -33.34
CA GLN A 178 67.43 -9.29 -33.78
C GLN A 178 68.75 -9.19 -33.02
N LEU A 179 68.76 -9.46 -31.70
CA LEU A 179 69.97 -9.49 -30.90
C LEU A 179 70.95 -10.58 -31.39
N GLU A 180 70.46 -11.79 -31.65
CA GLU A 180 71.28 -12.88 -32.23
C GLU A 180 71.90 -12.49 -33.59
N LEU A 181 71.14 -11.76 -34.43
CA LEU A 181 71.64 -11.29 -35.72
C LEU A 181 72.73 -10.23 -35.56
N LEU A 182 72.58 -9.31 -34.59
CA LEU A 182 73.61 -8.31 -34.28
C LEU A 182 74.89 -8.97 -33.76
N ASP A 183 74.79 -9.96 -32.87
CA ASP A 183 75.96 -10.72 -32.39
C ASP A 183 76.66 -11.46 -33.56
N SER A 184 75.87 -12.03 -34.48
CA SER A 184 76.42 -12.67 -35.68
C SER A 184 77.06 -11.67 -36.65
N ASP A 185 76.51 -10.46 -36.75
CA ASP A 185 77.02 -9.38 -37.59
C ASP A 185 78.38 -8.90 -37.06
N GLU A 186 78.48 -8.62 -35.75
CA GLU A 186 79.74 -8.27 -35.07
C GLU A 186 80.83 -9.31 -35.31
N MET A 187 80.50 -10.61 -35.19
CA MET A 187 81.45 -11.69 -35.47
C MET A 187 81.92 -11.72 -36.94
N MET A 188 81.02 -11.42 -37.89
CA MET A 188 81.37 -11.34 -39.30
C MET A 188 82.23 -10.11 -39.60
N GLU A 189 81.91 -8.95 -39.02
CA GLU A 189 82.70 -7.73 -39.11
C GLU A 189 84.12 -7.97 -38.59
N GLU A 190 84.29 -8.58 -37.41
CA GLU A 190 85.62 -8.94 -36.90
C GLU A 190 86.38 -9.87 -37.86
N ARG A 191 85.69 -10.82 -38.49
CA ARG A 191 86.32 -11.75 -39.44
C ARG A 191 86.73 -11.02 -40.72
N ILE A 192 85.93 -10.08 -41.20
CA ILE A 192 86.26 -9.23 -42.35
C ILE A 192 87.48 -8.38 -42.02
N GLU A 193 87.52 -7.71 -40.86
CA GLU A 193 88.67 -6.92 -40.43
C GLU A 193 89.97 -7.75 -40.35
N LYS A 194 89.88 -9.00 -39.85
CA LYS A 194 91.01 -9.95 -39.84
C LYS A 194 91.47 -10.33 -41.25
N LEU A 195 90.56 -10.45 -42.22
CA LEU A 195 90.89 -10.76 -43.62
C LEU A 195 91.50 -9.54 -44.34
N GLU A 196 90.94 -8.35 -44.13
CA GLU A 196 91.43 -7.10 -44.71
C GLU A 196 92.83 -6.73 -44.18
N SER A 197 93.08 -6.94 -42.89
CA SER A 197 94.41 -6.76 -42.29
C SER A 197 95.44 -7.81 -42.71
N ALA A 198 95.00 -8.96 -43.24
CA ALA A 198 95.87 -9.99 -43.79
C ALA A 198 96.28 -9.71 -45.26
N GLU A 199 95.76 -8.64 -45.88
CA GLU A 199 96.08 -8.28 -47.27
C GLU A 199 96.96 -7.03 -47.33
N PRO A 200 98.25 -7.19 -47.69
CA PRO A 200 98.59 -7.08 -49.10
C PRO A 200 99.71 -8.05 -49.53
N LEU A 201 99.37 -9.20 -50.12
CA LEU A 201 100.32 -10.04 -50.88
C LEU A 201 99.67 -10.83 -52.04
N LEU A 202 98.72 -10.25 -52.77
CA LEU A 202 98.28 -10.83 -54.05
C LEU A 202 98.42 -9.81 -55.18
N SER A 203 99.58 -9.85 -55.84
CA SER A 203 99.76 -9.29 -57.19
C SER A 203 98.86 -10.05 -58.18
N PRO A 204 98.22 -9.39 -59.17
CA PRO A 204 97.75 -10.06 -60.38
C PRO A 204 98.98 -10.48 -61.21
N PRO A 205 99.01 -11.66 -61.87
CA PRO A 205 98.30 -11.74 -63.16
C PRO A 205 97.89 -13.15 -63.69
N GLN A 206 97.08 -13.08 -64.76
CA GLN A 206 97.13 -13.85 -66.01
C GLN A 206 96.20 -15.06 -66.24
N ASP A 207 95.42 -14.87 -67.32
CA ASP A 207 94.65 -15.81 -68.11
C ASP A 207 95.36 -17.14 -68.41
N ILE A 208 94.57 -18.23 -68.45
CA ILE A 208 94.54 -19.21 -69.54
C ILE A 208 93.17 -19.93 -69.49
N ASP A 209 92.50 -19.88 -70.64
CA ASP A 209 91.32 -20.62 -71.07
C ASP A 209 91.27 -22.09 -70.62
N SER A 210 90.07 -22.58 -70.29
CA SER A 210 89.42 -23.65 -71.08
C SER A 210 87.98 -23.90 -70.61
N ALA A 211 87.08 -23.82 -71.57
CA ALA A 211 85.66 -24.11 -71.49
C ALA A 211 85.35 -25.56 -71.13
N ASP A 212 84.32 -25.81 -70.32
CA ASP A 212 83.02 -26.31 -70.80
C ASP A 212 82.10 -26.69 -69.63
N THR A 213 80.99 -25.94 -69.55
CA THR A 213 79.72 -26.14 -68.83
C THR A 213 79.06 -27.51 -69.10
N PRO A 214 78.04 -27.98 -68.32
CA PRO A 214 76.94 -27.15 -67.83
C PRO A 214 76.29 -27.42 -66.45
N PHE A 215 75.89 -26.27 -65.91
CA PHE A 215 74.77 -25.98 -65.03
C PHE A 215 73.57 -26.94 -65.10
N GLU A 216 73.09 -27.34 -63.93
CA GLU A 216 71.74 -27.87 -63.70
C GLU A 216 70.91 -26.81 -62.95
N PRO A 217 69.66 -26.48 -63.37
CA PRO A 217 68.93 -25.34 -62.81
C PRO A 217 68.16 -25.68 -61.53
N LEU A 218 68.12 -24.70 -60.62
CA LEU A 218 67.27 -24.65 -59.44
C LEU A 218 65.78 -24.77 -59.80
N HIS A 219 65.11 -25.75 -59.20
CA HIS A 219 63.65 -25.90 -59.23
C HIS A 219 63.03 -25.03 -58.11
N LEU A 220 62.57 -23.83 -58.46
CA LEU A 220 61.72 -22.99 -57.61
C LEU A 220 60.26 -23.37 -57.86
N SER A 221 59.59 -23.96 -56.85
CA SER A 221 58.14 -24.17 -56.86
C SER A 221 57.41 -22.89 -56.45
N PRO A 222 56.35 -22.45 -57.16
CA PRO A 222 55.58 -21.28 -56.79
C PRO A 222 54.62 -21.57 -55.64
N THR A 223 54.56 -20.66 -54.69
CA THR A 223 53.56 -20.57 -53.61
C THR A 223 52.19 -20.27 -54.19
N THR A 224 51.22 -21.15 -53.92
CA THR A 224 49.82 -20.96 -54.25
C THR A 224 49.22 -19.84 -53.40
N THR A 225 48.68 -18.82 -54.06
CA THR A 225 47.97 -17.69 -53.48
C THR A 225 46.65 -18.12 -52.83
N THR A 226 46.44 -17.77 -51.56
CA THR A 226 45.17 -17.86 -50.84
C THR A 226 44.21 -16.80 -51.36
N ASN A 227 43.10 -17.23 -51.96
CA ASN A 227 41.95 -16.37 -52.28
C ASN A 227 40.85 -16.63 -51.25
N THR A 228 40.69 -15.74 -50.28
CA THR A 228 39.60 -15.76 -49.30
C THR A 228 38.53 -14.77 -49.75
N GLN A 229 37.46 -15.27 -50.37
CA GLN A 229 36.22 -14.51 -50.53
C GLN A 229 35.49 -14.44 -49.19
N GLN A 230 35.42 -13.24 -48.63
CA GLN A 230 34.42 -12.84 -47.64
C GLN A 230 33.03 -12.88 -48.28
N GLN A 231 32.12 -13.69 -47.74
CA GLN A 231 30.69 -13.46 -47.89
C GLN A 231 30.17 -12.80 -46.62
N THR A 232 29.78 -11.54 -46.78
CA THR A 232 29.05 -10.71 -45.85
C THR A 232 27.61 -11.22 -45.68
N MET A 233 27.21 -11.48 -44.44
CA MET A 233 25.82 -11.73 -44.07
C MET A 233 25.01 -10.42 -44.09
N ASN A 234 23.84 -10.45 -44.75
CA ASN A 234 22.81 -9.43 -44.60
C ASN A 234 21.88 -9.78 -43.40
N PRO A 235 21.36 -8.79 -42.65
CA PRO A 235 20.35 -9.00 -41.64
C PRO A 235 18.93 -9.02 -42.26
N PRO A 236 17.95 -9.70 -41.63
CA PRO A 236 16.56 -9.64 -42.07
C PRO A 236 15.86 -8.39 -41.52
N THR A 237 15.09 -7.77 -42.41
CA THR A 237 14.10 -6.73 -42.12
C THR A 237 12.75 -7.38 -41.83
N THR A 238 11.98 -6.74 -40.94
CA THR A 238 10.58 -6.96 -40.50
C THR A 238 10.29 -8.11 -39.56
#